data_AF-A0A2E9PP51-F1
#
_entry.id   AF-A0A2E9PP51-F1
#
_cell.length_a   1.000
_cell.length_b   1.000
_cell.length_c   1.000
_cell.angle_alpha   90.00
_cell.angle_beta   90.00
_cell.angle_gamma   90.00
#
_symmetry.space_group_name_H-M   'P 1'
#
loop_
_entity.id
_entity.type
_entity.pdbx_description
1 polymer ?
#
loop_
_entity_poly.entity_id
_entity_poly.type
_entity_poly.pdbx_seq_one_letter_code
_entity_poly.pdbx_strand_id
1 'polypeptide(L)'
;MMFNGLPLKSLQLLTNKMKEYCMAVEPISIREMEKQTDDIYESVVVMSKRARQINSNRFMEQAIKDAEEFEMGVLDEVPEETSENYEEETKSTTQAMEEFLKGDLKWREISEEDD
;
A
#
# COMPACT_ATOMS: atom_id res chain seq x y z
N MET A 1 -35.84 -21.45 25.64
CA MET A 1 -35.91 -20.07 25.08
C MET A 1 -35.56 -19.14 26.24
N MET A 2 -34.55 -18.29 26.24
CA MET A 2 -33.99 -17.47 25.16
C MET A 2 -32.49 -17.24 25.45
N PHE A 3 -31.63 -17.36 24.43
CA PHE A 3 -30.27 -16.85 24.52
C PHE A 3 -30.36 -15.33 24.43
N ASN A 4 -30.04 -14.65 25.54
CA ASN A 4 -30.00 -13.19 25.59
C ASN A 4 -28.93 -12.69 24.62
N GLY A 5 -29.39 -12.06 23.53
CA GLY A 5 -28.55 -11.60 22.44
C GLY A 5 -27.55 -10.56 22.89
N LEU A 6 -26.30 -10.72 22.49
CA LEU A 6 -25.29 -9.66 22.55
C LEU A 6 -25.87 -8.38 21.92
N PRO A 7 -25.56 -7.19 22.47
CA PRO A 7 -26.09 -5.94 21.96
C PRO A 7 -25.71 -5.79 20.48
N LEU A 8 -26.70 -5.55 19.62
CA LEU A 8 -26.56 -5.42 18.16
C LEU A 8 -25.36 -4.53 17.73
N LYS A 9 -25.02 -3.53 18.53
CA LYS A 9 -23.86 -2.64 18.31
C LYS A 9 -22.51 -3.36 18.40
N SER A 10 -22.33 -4.29 19.34
CA SER A 10 -21.07 -5.06 19.46
C SER A 10 -20.93 -6.09 18.34
N LEU A 11 -22.05 -6.67 17.90
CA LEU A 11 -22.08 -7.55 16.72
C LEU A 11 -21.77 -6.78 15.43
N GLN A 12 -22.34 -5.60 15.23
CA GLN A 12 -22.01 -4.74 14.07
C GLN A 12 -20.55 -4.31 14.06
N LEU A 13 -19.99 -3.98 15.24
CA LEU A 13 -18.58 -3.62 15.36
C LEU A 13 -17.67 -4.81 15.00
N LEU A 14 -18.00 -6.00 15.48
CA LEU A 14 -17.30 -7.23 15.16
C LEU A 14 -17.42 -7.58 13.68
N THR A 15 -18.59 -7.42 13.06
CA THR A 15 -18.75 -7.68 11.62
C THR A 15 -17.97 -6.69 10.77
N ASN A 16 -17.92 -5.41 11.16
CA ASN A 16 -17.12 -4.41 10.45
C ASN A 16 -15.62 -4.71 10.59
N LYS A 17 -15.16 -5.02 11.81
CA LYS A 17 -13.77 -5.40 12.09
C LYS A 17 -13.39 -6.72 11.39
N MET A 18 -14.30 -7.68 11.32
CA MET A 18 -14.11 -8.91 10.54
C MET A 18 -14.10 -8.65 9.03
N LYS A 19 -14.94 -7.73 8.53
CA LYS A 19 -14.95 -7.34 7.11
C LYS A 19 -13.65 -6.64 6.71
N GLU A 20 -13.13 -5.79 7.58
CA GLU A 20 -11.84 -5.11 7.43
C GLU A 20 -10.68 -6.13 7.41
N TYR A 21 -10.68 -7.11 8.33
CA TYR A 21 -9.69 -8.21 8.34
C TYR A 21 -9.81 -9.18 7.15
N CYS A 22 -11.01 -9.41 6.62
CA CYS A 22 -11.24 -10.31 5.50
C CYS A 22 -10.94 -9.66 4.14
N MET A 23 -10.95 -8.33 4.05
CA MET A 23 -10.75 -7.58 2.81
C MET A 23 -9.32 -7.03 2.73
N ALA A 24 -8.32 -7.91 2.69
CA ALA A 24 -6.95 -7.48 2.40
C ALA A 24 -6.78 -6.88 0.99
N VAL A 25 -7.76 -7.12 0.10
CA VAL A 25 -7.85 -6.54 -1.24
C VAL A 25 -9.32 -6.21 -1.53
N GLU A 26 -9.61 -4.94 -1.84
CA GLU A 26 -10.94 -4.53 -2.25
C GLU A 26 -11.15 -4.79 -3.75
N PRO A 27 -12.30 -5.38 -4.15
CA PRO A 27 -12.61 -5.56 -5.56
C PRO A 27 -12.93 -4.21 -6.21
N ILE A 28 -12.22 -3.90 -7.28
CA ILE A 28 -12.42 -2.67 -8.06
C ILE A 28 -13.26 -2.96 -9.30
N SER A 29 -14.17 -2.04 -9.61
CA SER A 29 -14.91 -2.09 -10.86
C SER A 29 -14.03 -1.67 -12.03
N ILE A 30 -14.06 -2.43 -13.11
CA ILE A 30 -13.36 -2.10 -14.37
C ILE A 30 -13.74 -0.69 -14.86
N ARG A 31 -14.99 -0.27 -14.65
CA ARG A 31 -15.47 1.07 -15.01
C ARG A 31 -14.73 2.21 -14.32
N GLU A 32 -14.15 1.96 -13.15
CA GLU A 32 -13.32 2.95 -12.46
C GLU A 32 -11.93 3.06 -13.10
N MET A 33 -11.40 1.96 -13.64
CA MET A 33 -10.13 1.96 -14.36
C MET A 33 -10.26 2.61 -15.74
N GLU A 34 -11.38 2.37 -16.43
CA GLU A 34 -11.71 2.99 -17.73
C GLU A 34 -11.75 4.53 -17.68
N LYS A 35 -11.89 5.13 -16.49
CA LYS A 35 -11.82 6.60 -16.35
C LYS A 35 -10.43 7.15 -16.61
N GLN A 36 -9.40 6.33 -16.47
CA GLN A 36 -7.99 6.72 -16.54
C GLN A 36 -7.36 6.33 -17.89
N THR A 37 -7.71 5.16 -18.43
CA THR A 37 -7.30 4.71 -19.76
C THR A 37 -8.34 3.77 -20.36
N ASP A 38 -8.46 3.79 -21.68
CA ASP A 38 -9.30 2.87 -22.45
C ASP A 38 -8.70 1.46 -22.54
N ASP A 39 -7.41 1.27 -22.22
CA ASP A 39 -6.74 -0.03 -22.22
C ASP A 39 -6.50 -0.56 -20.79
N ILE A 40 -7.17 -1.67 -20.48
CA ILE A 40 -7.03 -2.37 -19.20
C ILE A 40 -5.60 -2.90 -19.02
N TYR A 41 -4.92 -3.30 -20.10
CA TYR A 41 -3.55 -3.80 -20.02
C TYR A 41 -2.56 -2.68 -19.69
N GLU A 42 -2.76 -1.50 -20.27
CA GLU A 42 -1.99 -0.30 -19.93
C GLU A 42 -2.15 0.02 -18.44
N SER A 43 -3.37 -0.01 -17.91
CA SER A 43 -3.64 0.19 -16.48
C SER A 43 -2.79 -0.73 -15.60
N VAL A 44 -2.72 -2.02 -15.95
CA VAL A 44 -1.92 -3.01 -15.20
C VAL A 44 -0.43 -2.69 -15.26
N VAL A 45 0.08 -2.28 -16.42
CA VAL A 45 1.49 -1.91 -16.60
C VAL A 45 1.83 -0.67 -15.77
N VAL A 46 0.99 0.37 -15.82
CA VAL A 46 1.17 1.62 -15.07
C VAL A 46 1.19 1.35 -13.56
N MET A 47 0.18 0.63 -13.05
CA MET A 47 0.11 0.26 -11.63
C MET A 47 1.33 -0.56 -11.20
N SER A 48 1.76 -1.53 -12.00
CA SER A 48 2.92 -2.38 -11.70
C SER A 48 4.23 -1.58 -11.66
N LYS A 49 4.44 -0.69 -12.64
CA LYS A 49 5.61 0.21 -12.66
C LYS A 49 5.60 1.16 -11.47
N ARG A 50 4.44 1.69 -11.10
CA ARG A 50 4.31 2.58 -9.95
C ARG A 50 4.58 1.87 -8.63
N ALA A 51 4.05 0.66 -8.44
CA ALA A 51 4.34 -0.15 -7.26
C ALA A 51 5.84 -0.43 -7.10
N ARG A 52 6.55 -0.64 -8.23
CA ARG A 52 8.00 -0.82 -8.22
C ARG A 52 8.74 0.46 -7.80
N GLN A 53 8.33 1.63 -8.29
CA GLN A 53 8.90 2.91 -7.86
C GLN A 53 8.73 3.14 -6.36
N ILE A 54 7.53 2.87 -5.82
CA ILE A 54 7.26 2.98 -4.38
C ILE A 54 8.20 2.06 -3.59
N ASN A 55 8.34 0.81 -4.02
CA ASN A 55 9.22 -0.14 -3.33
C ASN A 55 10.71 0.27 -3.40
N SER A 56 11.15 0.78 -4.55
CA SER A 56 12.51 1.31 -4.70
C SER A 56 12.77 2.52 -3.81
N ASN A 57 11.79 3.42 -3.66
CA ASN A 57 11.91 4.57 -2.76
C ASN A 57 12.03 4.12 -1.31
N ARG A 58 11.18 3.20 -0.85
CA ARG A 58 11.26 2.64 0.52
C ARG A 58 12.61 1.98 0.80
N PHE A 59 13.13 1.22 -0.18
CA PHE A 59 14.46 0.61 -0.06
C PHE A 59 15.57 1.66 0.08
N MET A 60 15.52 2.75 -0.70
CA MET A 60 16.48 3.85 -0.58
C MET A 60 16.36 4.58 0.76
N GLU A 61 15.14 4.84 1.23
CA GLU A 61 14.90 5.46 2.55
C GLU A 61 15.46 4.61 3.68
N GLN A 62 15.26 3.28 3.64
CA GLN A 62 15.84 2.37 4.62
C GLN A 62 17.37 2.38 4.54
N ALA A 63 17.95 2.30 3.34
CA ALA A 63 19.40 2.33 3.17
C ALA A 63 20.04 3.62 3.69
N ILE A 64 19.34 4.76 3.60
CA ILE A 64 19.79 6.03 4.18
C ILE A 64 19.75 5.97 5.70
N LYS A 65 18.65 5.50 6.29
CA LYS A 65 18.52 5.34 7.75
C LYS A 65 19.61 4.43 8.31
N ASP A 66 19.83 3.28 7.67
CA ASP A 66 20.88 2.33 8.08
C ASP A 66 22.27 2.99 8.00
N ALA A 67 22.54 3.78 6.97
CA ALA A 67 23.81 4.48 6.83
C ALA A 67 24.02 5.57 7.90
N GLU A 68 22.96 6.30 8.27
CA GLU A 68 22.98 7.27 9.39
C GLU A 68 23.25 6.55 10.73
N GLU A 69 22.68 5.36 10.93
CA GLU A 69 22.95 4.53 12.11
C GLU A 69 24.40 4.04 12.14
N PHE A 70 24.98 3.63 11.01
CA PHE A 70 26.41 3.27 10.91
C PHE A 70 27.36 4.45 11.16
N GLU A 71 26.92 5.70 10.95
CA GLU A 71 27.69 6.89 11.31
C GLU A 71 27.71 7.12 12.84
N MET A 72 26.69 6.62 13.57
CA MET A 72 26.74 6.55 15.03
C MET A 72 27.87 5.61 15.45
N GLY A 73 28.61 5.97 16.51
CA GLY A 73 29.80 5.23 16.90
C GLY A 73 29.47 3.79 17.33
N VAL A 74 30.39 2.85 17.16
CA VAL A 74 30.22 1.42 17.56
C VAL A 74 29.83 1.23 19.04
N LEU A 75 29.97 2.27 19.89
CA LEU A 75 29.56 2.27 21.30
C LEU A 75 28.17 2.89 21.55
N ASP A 76 27.52 3.49 20.55
CA ASP A 76 26.18 4.05 20.68
C ASP A 76 25.15 2.91 20.68
N GLU A 77 24.16 2.99 21.57
CA GLU A 77 23.14 1.96 21.74
C GLU A 77 22.15 2.01 20.58
N VAL A 78 22.10 0.94 19.78
CA VAL A 78 21.09 0.75 18.73
C VAL A 78 19.72 0.63 19.39
N PRO A 79 18.73 1.46 19.03
CA PRO A 79 17.38 1.33 19.55
C PRO A 79 16.80 -0.07 19.27
N GLU A 80 16.32 -0.76 20.30
CA GLU A 80 15.67 -2.05 20.11
C GLU A 80 14.35 -1.89 19.33
N GLU A 81 14.20 -2.61 18.21
CA GLU A 81 12.92 -2.78 17.54
C GLU A 81 12.00 -3.68 18.37
N THR A 82 11.24 -3.08 19.29
CA THR A 82 10.20 -3.79 20.03
C THR A 82 8.95 -3.96 19.17
N SER A 83 8.12 -4.96 19.47
CA SER A 83 6.83 -5.16 18.78
C SER A 83 5.88 -3.96 18.91
N GLU A 84 6.14 -3.05 19.86
CA GLU A 84 5.38 -1.81 20.07
C GLU A 84 5.72 -0.74 19.02
N ASN A 85 6.90 -0.82 18.40
CA ASN A 85 7.39 0.13 17.39
C ASN A 85 7.05 -0.31 15.95
N TYR A 86 6.28 -1.39 15.75
CA TYR A 86 5.89 -1.84 14.41
C TYR A 86 4.83 -0.92 13.81
N GLU A 87 5.18 -0.23 12.72
CA GLU A 87 4.26 0.54 11.90
C GLU A 87 3.75 -0.32 10.73
N GLU A 88 2.43 -0.55 10.67
CA GLU A 88 1.82 -1.30 9.57
C GLU A 88 1.80 -0.44 8.30
N GLU A 89 2.73 -0.73 7.38
CA GLU A 89 2.75 -0.07 6.08
C GLU A 89 1.75 -0.68 5.10
N THR A 90 1.13 0.19 4.30
CA THR A 90 0.34 -0.26 3.15
C THR A 90 1.23 -0.93 2.11
N LYS A 91 0.71 -1.99 1.48
CA LYS A 91 1.42 -2.65 0.37
C LYS A 91 1.62 -1.67 -0.79
N SER A 92 2.80 -1.68 -1.39
CA SER A 92 3.15 -0.81 -2.52
C SER A 92 2.17 -0.94 -3.69
N THR A 93 1.65 -2.13 -3.95
CA THR A 93 0.61 -2.37 -4.96
C THR A 93 -0.72 -1.69 -4.63
N THR A 94 -1.14 -1.69 -3.36
CA THR A 94 -2.37 -1.03 -2.92
C THR A 94 -2.24 0.48 -3.06
N GLN A 95 -1.11 1.03 -2.63
CA GLN A 95 -0.83 2.46 -2.80
C GLN A 95 -0.80 2.88 -4.27
N ALA A 96 -0.11 2.12 -5.13
CA ALA A 96 -0.08 2.39 -6.57
C ALA A 96 -1.47 2.37 -7.23
N MET A 97 -2.31 1.43 -6.81
CA MET A 97 -3.67 1.29 -7.29
C MET A 97 -4.55 2.46 -6.88
N GLU A 98 -4.45 2.92 -5.62
CA GLU A 98 -5.16 4.12 -5.16
C GLU A 98 -4.73 5.37 -5.91
N GLU A 99 -3.43 5.59 -6.11
CA GLU A 99 -2.88 6.73 -6.85
C GLU A 99 -3.34 6.72 -8.32
N PHE A 100 -3.39 5.52 -8.94
CA PHE A 100 -3.92 5.35 -10.28
C PHE A 100 -5.40 5.71 -10.35
N LEU A 101 -6.23 5.18 -9.45
CA LEU A 101 -7.67 5.44 -9.43
C LEU A 101 -8.00 6.92 -9.18
N LYS A 102 -7.22 7.60 -8.32
CA LYS A 102 -7.35 9.04 -8.05
C LYS A 102 -6.96 9.90 -9.26
N GLY A 103 -6.21 9.37 -10.21
CA GLY A 103 -5.69 10.12 -11.36
C GLY A 103 -4.46 10.98 -11.01
N ASP A 104 -3.75 10.64 -9.93
CA ASP A 104 -2.56 11.37 -9.48
C ASP A 104 -1.32 11.05 -10.34
N LEU A 105 -1.40 10.00 -11.16
CA LEU A 105 -0.32 9.51 -12.00
C LEU A 105 -0.39 10.10 -13.40
N LYS A 106 0.79 10.41 -13.95
CA LYS A 106 0.98 10.72 -15.37
C LYS A 106 1.95 9.72 -15.97
N TRP A 107 1.60 9.16 -17.10
CA TRP A 107 2.46 8.26 -17.85
C TRP A 107 2.39 8.59 -19.34
N ARG A 108 3.37 8.11 -20.08
CA ARG A 108 3.41 8.18 -21.54
C ARG A 108 4.03 6.91 -22.07
N GLU A 109 3.65 6.55 -23.29
CA GLU A 109 4.43 5.62 -24.08
C GLU A 109 5.73 6.31 -24.52
N ILE A 110 6.82 5.55 -24.50
CA ILE A 110 8.11 5.98 -25.01
C ILE A 110 8.30 5.18 -26.29
N SER A 111 8.21 5.85 -27.44
CA SER A 111 8.55 5.24 -28.72
C SER A 111 10.06 5.15 -28.87
N GLU A 112 10.55 4.15 -29.61
CA GLU A 112 12.00 3.90 -29.85
C GLU A 112 12.75 5.10 -30.47
N GLU A 113 12.04 6.12 -30.94
CA GLU A 113 12.60 7.37 -31.48
C GLU A 113 12.97 8.41 -30.39
N ASP A 114 12.58 8.19 -29.13
CA ASP A 114 12.77 9.13 -28.00
C ASP A 114 14.02 8.84 -27.13
N ASP A 115 14.82 7.80 -27.44
CA ASP A 115 16.09 7.42 -26.75
C ASP A 115 17.35 7.83 -27.56
#